data_AF-A0A5E4CK44-F1
#
_entry.id   AF-A0A5E4CK44-F1
#
_cell.length_a   1.000
_cell.length_b   1.000
_cell.length_c   1.000
_cell.angle_alpha   90.00
_cell.angle_beta   90.00
_cell.angle_gamma   90.00
#
_symmetry.space_group_name_H-M   'P 1'
#
loop_
_entity.id
_entity.type
_entity.pdbx_description
1 polymer ?
#
loop_
_entity_poly.entity_id
_entity_poly.type
_entity_poly.pdbx_seq_one_letter_code
_entity_poly.pdbx_strand_id
1 'polypeptide(L)'
;MFSFKQAAYFICLFATVSCGCLIQLYQNTFFRGGDVTSLYSPDIQHCQMMCTFHPRCLLFSFLPASLTKEPAKKFGCFLKDSVTGTLPRVHKKNAVSGHSLKQCGHLISACHRDTYEGIDMRGANFNMTKVQSVKECQKLCTNDIRCQFFTYATQNFYFAEYRNNCLLKRSLSGTPTRIKVLKDVVSGFSLKPCALSEIGCKMDLFQQLAFTDVNIARVVTPDALVCRTICTYHANCFFFTFHTNEWDEESQRNVCFLKTSVSGTPTCVTLQENTISGHSLLSCKRTLPEPCHSKIYSGVDFRGEELNMTFVQGAIACQKMCTETVRCQFFTYSSLPEDCKEEKCKCSMRLSSDGSPTRITQGIQGSSGYSLRLCETGDSSVCTKTNPRIVGGTNSSLGEWPWQVSLQVKLTSLSHLCGGSIIGNQWILTAAHCFDGISLPDAWRIYSGFVKLSNITKETYFSRIKEIIIHQKYKISEAGHDIALIKLQAPLNYTEFQKPVCLPSKNDANTIYTNCWVTGWGFDKEKGKIQNILQKANIPLVTNEECQKRYRDYVITKQMVCAGYKEGGKDACKVLHWGGKIPVYVR
;
A
#
# COMPACT_ATOMS: atom_id res chain seq x y z
N MET A 1 33.96 26.45 50.08
CA MET A 1 33.44 25.18 50.64
C MET A 1 31.94 25.19 50.41
N PHE A 2 31.43 24.14 49.75
CA PHE A 2 30.03 23.72 49.48
C PHE A 2 28.96 24.32 50.41
N SER A 3 27.71 24.63 50.03
CA SER A 3 26.73 23.72 49.40
C SER A 3 25.36 24.40 49.15
N PHE A 4 24.79 24.17 47.96
CA PHE A 4 23.36 23.94 47.57
C PHE A 4 22.20 24.73 48.23
N LYS A 5 21.50 25.64 47.52
CA LYS A 5 20.41 25.45 46.50
C LYS A 5 19.10 24.84 47.03
N GLN A 6 18.05 25.67 47.10
CA GLN A 6 16.68 25.30 46.71
C GLN A 6 15.92 26.56 46.26
N ALA A 7 16.08 26.92 44.98
CA ALA A 7 15.18 27.82 44.29
C ALA A 7 14.27 26.94 43.40
N ALA A 8 12.99 26.89 43.74
CA ALA A 8 11.98 26.17 43.01
C ALA A 8 11.79 26.81 41.62
N TYR A 9 12.40 26.21 40.61
CA TYR A 9 12.10 26.51 39.21
C TYR A 9 10.76 25.86 38.85
N PHE A 10 9.74 26.69 38.67
CA PHE A 10 8.50 26.35 37.97
C PHE A 10 8.85 26.12 36.49
N ILE A 11 9.26 24.90 36.14
CA ILE A 11 9.32 24.45 34.76
C ILE A 11 7.92 23.92 34.45
N CYS A 12 7.11 24.75 33.79
CA CYS A 12 5.99 24.27 33.00
C CYS A 12 6.55 23.34 31.91
N LEU A 13 6.64 22.05 32.23
CA LEU A 13 6.73 21.00 31.24
C LEU A 13 5.41 21.02 30.46
N PHE A 14 5.37 21.80 29.39
CA PHE A 14 4.54 21.45 28.25
C PHE A 14 5.03 20.09 27.78
N ALA A 15 4.44 19.02 28.32
CA ALA A 15 4.50 17.73 27.70
C ALA A 15 3.84 17.89 26.33
N THR A 16 4.66 18.10 25.30
CA THR A 16 4.29 17.78 23.94
C THR A 16 4.01 16.29 23.93
N VAL A 17 2.74 15.93 24.18
CA VAL A 17 2.25 14.57 23.98
C VAL A 17 2.54 14.28 22.51
N SER A 18 3.57 13.49 22.24
CA SER A 18 3.79 12.98 20.90
C SER A 18 2.53 12.19 20.56
N CYS A 19 1.78 12.69 19.57
CA CYS A 19 0.60 12.04 19.05
C CYS A 19 1.09 10.84 18.22
N GLY A 20 1.44 9.76 18.91
CA GLY A 20 1.84 8.48 18.32
C GLY A 20 0.66 7.51 18.22
N CYS A 21 0.93 6.32 17.70
CA CYS A 21 -0.04 5.23 17.62
C CYS A 21 -0.62 4.87 19.01
N LEU A 22 -1.94 5.00 19.18
CA LEU A 22 -2.65 4.65 20.41
C LEU A 22 -3.54 3.41 20.20
N ILE A 23 -3.04 2.26 20.64
CA ILE A 23 -3.77 0.97 20.57
C ILE A 23 -4.61 0.67 21.81
N GLN A 24 -4.54 1.52 22.84
CA GLN A 24 -5.19 1.25 24.13
C GLN A 24 -6.72 1.28 24.02
N LEU A 25 -7.37 0.26 24.57
CA LEU A 25 -8.81 0.19 24.76
C LEU A 25 -9.17 0.46 26.22
N TYR A 26 -10.24 1.22 26.42
CA TYR A 26 -10.77 1.61 27.72
C TYR A 26 -12.05 0.83 28.01
N GLN A 27 -11.95 -0.13 28.91
CA GLN A 27 -13.09 -0.92 29.38
C GLN A 27 -14.01 -0.09 30.28
N ASN A 28 -15.29 -0.43 30.32
CA ASN A 28 -16.33 0.25 31.09
C ASN A 28 -16.37 1.78 30.89
N THR A 29 -15.97 2.25 29.70
CA THR A 29 -15.77 3.67 29.41
C THR A 29 -16.51 4.06 28.15
N PHE A 30 -17.18 5.21 28.19
CA PHE A 30 -17.82 5.85 27.04
C PHE A 30 -17.32 7.29 26.92
N PHE A 31 -16.94 7.73 25.73
CA PHE A 31 -16.56 9.12 25.48
C PHE A 31 -17.82 9.98 25.26
N ARG A 32 -17.98 11.04 26.05
CA ARG A 32 -19.13 11.94 25.95
C ARG A 32 -18.88 13.04 24.92
N GLY A 33 -19.84 13.22 24.00
CA GLY A 33 -19.77 14.24 22.95
C GLY A 33 -18.85 13.87 21.79
N GLY A 34 -18.55 14.87 20.95
CA GLY A 34 -17.66 14.73 19.78
C GLY A 34 -18.19 13.83 18.68
N ASP A 35 -19.47 13.46 18.69
CA ASP A 35 -20.07 12.51 17.75
C ASP A 35 -20.04 13.05 16.32
N VAL A 36 -19.38 12.31 15.43
CA VAL A 36 -19.31 12.60 13.99
C VAL A 36 -20.38 11.80 13.25
N THR A 37 -20.46 10.51 13.55
CA THR A 37 -21.48 9.61 12.99
C THR A 37 -21.60 8.36 13.86
N SER A 38 -22.66 7.59 13.65
CA SER A 38 -22.88 6.31 14.34
C SER A 38 -23.26 5.23 13.33
N LEU A 39 -22.75 4.02 13.57
CA LEU A 39 -22.99 2.83 12.74
C LEU A 39 -23.14 1.59 13.62
N TYR A 40 -23.52 0.46 13.02
CA TYR A 40 -23.52 -0.82 13.73
C TYR A 40 -22.26 -1.62 13.39
N SER A 41 -21.60 -2.09 14.44
CA SER A 41 -20.39 -2.91 14.35
C SER A 41 -20.61 -4.21 15.12
N PRO A 42 -20.25 -5.38 14.59
CA PRO A 42 -20.41 -6.62 15.32
C PRO A 42 -19.51 -6.70 16.56
N ASP A 43 -18.36 -6.03 16.52
CA ASP A 43 -17.39 -6.01 17.62
C ASP A 43 -16.59 -4.69 17.71
N ILE A 44 -15.61 -4.70 18.61
CA ILE A 44 -14.73 -3.55 18.90
C ILE A 44 -13.71 -3.35 17.78
N GLN A 45 -13.14 -4.43 17.24
CA GLN A 45 -12.08 -4.34 16.22
C GLN A 45 -12.62 -3.75 14.93
N HIS A 46 -13.79 -4.19 14.47
CA HIS A 46 -14.46 -3.60 13.33
C HIS A 46 -14.84 -2.13 13.60
N CYS A 47 -15.27 -1.77 14.82
CA CYS A 47 -15.59 -0.38 15.16
C CYS A 47 -14.34 0.53 15.12
N GLN A 48 -13.21 0.04 15.63
CA GLN A 48 -11.92 0.73 15.54
C GLN A 48 -11.44 0.87 14.10
N MET A 49 -11.59 -0.17 13.28
CA MET A 49 -11.28 -0.14 11.85
C MET A 49 -12.13 0.93 11.15
N MET A 50 -13.44 0.96 11.38
CA MET A 50 -14.31 2.01 10.82
C MET A 50 -13.89 3.41 11.25
N CYS A 51 -13.50 3.61 12.51
CA CYS A 51 -12.94 4.90 12.97
C CYS A 51 -11.61 5.25 12.27
N THR A 52 -10.76 4.25 12.04
CA THR A 52 -9.46 4.43 11.40
C THR A 52 -9.61 4.95 9.97
N PHE A 53 -10.48 4.35 9.18
CA PHE A 53 -10.72 4.75 7.79
C PHE A 53 -11.66 5.95 7.63
N HIS A 54 -12.44 6.31 8.66
CA HIS A 54 -13.25 7.52 8.62
C HIS A 54 -12.36 8.79 8.64
N PRO A 55 -12.56 9.76 7.74
CA PRO A 55 -11.62 10.88 7.52
C PRO A 55 -11.43 11.80 8.75
N ARG A 56 -12.45 11.89 9.61
CA ARG A 56 -12.44 12.73 10.82
C ARG A 56 -12.35 11.97 12.15
N CYS A 57 -12.59 10.66 12.17
CA CYS A 57 -12.71 9.96 13.45
C CYS A 57 -11.33 9.78 14.09
N LEU A 58 -11.20 10.19 15.34
CA LEU A 58 -10.01 10.00 16.18
C LEU A 58 -10.28 9.04 17.35
N LEU A 59 -11.51 9.02 17.83
CA LEU A 59 -11.95 8.32 19.02
C LEU A 59 -13.22 7.55 18.68
N PHE A 60 -13.46 6.42 19.34
CA PHE A 60 -14.72 5.72 19.22
C PHE A 60 -15.21 5.20 20.56
N SER A 61 -16.52 4.98 20.64
CA SER A 61 -17.14 4.22 21.72
C SER A 61 -18.04 3.14 21.13
N PHE A 62 -17.91 1.92 21.66
CA PHE A 62 -18.66 0.75 21.25
C PHE A 62 -19.55 0.26 22.39
N LEU A 63 -20.80 -0.08 22.06
CA LEU A 63 -21.77 -0.67 22.97
C LEU A 63 -22.07 -2.12 22.58
N PRO A 64 -21.59 -3.12 23.33
CA PRO A 64 -21.88 -4.52 23.04
C PRO A 64 -23.36 -4.85 23.28
N ALA A 65 -23.80 -5.99 22.75
CA ALA A 65 -25.19 -6.47 22.84
C ALA A 65 -25.74 -6.57 24.27
N SER A 66 -24.86 -6.79 25.25
CA SER A 66 -25.19 -7.12 26.65
C SER A 66 -25.73 -5.94 27.47
N LEU A 67 -25.76 -4.70 26.94
CA LEU A 67 -25.84 -3.53 27.80
C LEU A 67 -27.02 -2.58 27.68
N THR A 68 -27.79 -2.59 26.60
CA THR A 68 -28.75 -1.51 26.38
C THR A 68 -30.18 -1.98 26.62
N LYS A 69 -30.83 -1.37 27.63
CA LYS A 69 -32.29 -1.45 27.81
C LYS A 69 -33.04 -0.95 26.56
N GLU A 70 -32.36 -0.12 25.76
CA GLU A 70 -32.79 0.30 24.43
C GLU A 70 -32.24 -0.66 23.36
N PRO A 71 -33.07 -1.52 22.74
CA PRO A 71 -32.62 -2.47 21.71
C PRO A 71 -32.01 -1.78 20.48
N ALA A 72 -32.29 -0.49 20.27
CA ALA A 72 -31.76 0.31 19.18
C ALA A 72 -30.27 0.68 19.33
N LYS A 73 -29.70 0.62 20.54
CA LYS A 73 -28.30 1.00 20.81
C LYS A 73 -27.34 -0.19 20.90
N LYS A 74 -27.83 -1.42 20.74
CA LYS A 74 -27.01 -2.64 20.73
C LYS A 74 -26.10 -2.65 19.51
N PHE A 75 -24.85 -3.06 19.68
CA PHE A 75 -23.83 -3.06 18.63
C PHE A 75 -23.51 -1.66 18.07
N GLY A 76 -23.89 -0.61 18.80
CA GLY A 76 -23.65 0.77 18.38
C GLY A 76 -22.18 1.11 18.46
N CYS A 77 -21.64 1.59 17.33
CA CYS A 77 -20.30 2.15 17.19
C CYS A 77 -20.44 3.65 16.92
N PHE A 78 -19.92 4.46 17.84
CA PHE A 78 -20.01 5.91 17.79
C PHE A 78 -18.64 6.47 17.44
N LEU A 79 -18.52 7.02 16.23
CA LEU A 79 -17.30 7.62 15.70
C LEU A 79 -17.21 9.07 16.15
N LYS A 80 -16.06 9.48 16.68
CA LYS A 80 -15.91 10.77 17.36
C LYS A 80 -14.65 11.53 16.93
N ASP A 81 -14.74 12.85 16.94
CA ASP A 81 -13.64 13.79 16.72
C ASP A 81 -13.50 14.69 17.96
N SER A 82 -12.30 15.21 18.18
CA SER A 82 -12.01 16.19 19.23
C SER A 82 -10.85 17.07 18.80
N VAL A 83 -11.01 18.38 18.97
CA VAL A 83 -9.96 19.37 18.69
C VAL A 83 -8.70 19.09 19.52
N THR A 84 -8.86 18.63 20.76
CA THR A 84 -7.76 18.30 21.67
C THR A 84 -7.27 16.85 21.52
N GLY A 85 -7.87 16.05 20.64
CA GLY A 85 -7.60 14.62 20.51
C GLY A 85 -8.11 13.75 21.67
N THR A 86 -8.78 14.35 22.67
CA THR A 86 -9.33 13.64 23.84
C THR A 86 -10.76 14.07 24.14
N LEU A 87 -11.54 13.21 24.78
CA LEU A 87 -12.92 13.50 25.18
C LEU A 87 -13.16 13.09 26.64
N PRO A 88 -14.13 13.74 27.34
CA PRO A 88 -14.51 13.34 28.68
C PRO A 88 -14.93 11.88 28.74
N ARG A 89 -14.33 11.14 29.68
CA ARG A 89 -14.60 9.72 29.92
C ARG A 89 -15.71 9.61 30.96
N VAL A 90 -16.80 8.94 30.62
CA VAL A 90 -17.84 8.58 31.59
C VAL A 90 -17.84 7.08 31.81
N HIS A 91 -17.98 6.67 33.06
CA HIS A 91 -18.12 5.26 33.39
C HIS A 91 -19.44 4.74 32.82
N LYS A 92 -19.34 3.70 32.01
CA LYS A 92 -20.49 3.00 31.43
C LYS A 92 -20.13 1.53 31.36
N LYS A 93 -20.72 0.72 32.24
CA LYS A 93 -20.48 -0.74 32.35
C LYS A 93 -20.44 -1.37 30.96
N ASN A 94 -19.51 -2.31 30.72
CA ASN A 94 -19.13 -2.99 29.46
C ASN A 94 -19.09 -2.16 28.16
N ALA A 95 -19.21 -0.83 28.19
CA ALA A 95 -18.87 0.00 27.04
C ALA A 95 -17.36 -0.04 26.85
N VAL A 96 -16.91 -0.12 25.60
CA VAL A 96 -15.48 -0.10 25.27
C VAL A 96 -15.21 1.09 24.39
N SER A 97 -14.27 1.93 24.79
CA SER A 97 -13.85 3.07 23.99
C SER A 97 -12.39 2.93 23.59
N GLY A 98 -11.97 3.61 22.53
CA GLY A 98 -10.60 3.54 22.05
C GLY A 98 -10.28 4.65 21.07
N HIS A 99 -9.07 4.58 20.52
CA HIS A 99 -8.59 5.52 19.50
C HIS A 99 -8.60 4.87 18.12
N SER A 100 -8.67 5.70 17.08
CA SER A 100 -8.36 5.27 15.72
C SER A 100 -6.90 4.82 15.62
N LEU A 101 -6.60 3.93 14.68
CA LEU A 101 -5.23 3.50 14.39
C LEU A 101 -4.51 4.42 13.39
N LYS A 102 -4.96 5.67 13.24
CA LYS A 102 -4.21 6.68 12.47
C LYS A 102 -2.81 6.80 13.09
N GLN A 103 -1.78 6.86 12.25
CA GLN A 103 -0.36 6.88 12.61
C GLN A 103 0.21 5.53 13.15
N CYS A 104 -0.52 4.42 12.99
CA CYS A 104 -0.06 3.09 13.43
C CYS A 104 0.61 2.23 12.34
N GLY A 105 0.88 2.78 11.16
CA GLY A 105 1.62 2.07 10.10
C GLY A 105 0.96 0.75 9.70
N HIS A 106 1.70 -0.37 9.79
CA HIS A 106 1.25 -1.72 9.39
C HIS A 106 0.04 -2.26 10.16
N LEU A 107 -0.33 -1.68 11.30
CA LEU A 107 -1.53 -2.10 12.03
C LEU A 107 -2.82 -1.62 11.32
N ILE A 108 -2.71 -0.70 10.36
CA ILE A 108 -3.83 -0.20 9.58
C ILE A 108 -4.19 -1.25 8.53
N SER A 109 -5.34 -1.91 8.69
CA SER A 109 -5.88 -2.81 7.69
C SER A 109 -7.40 -2.72 7.63
N ALA A 110 -7.94 -2.71 6.41
CA ALA A 110 -9.38 -2.83 6.17
C ALA A 110 -9.84 -4.30 6.13
N CYS A 111 -8.91 -5.26 6.24
CA CYS A 111 -9.22 -6.69 6.24
C CYS A 111 -9.84 -7.11 7.58
N HIS A 112 -11.09 -7.58 7.55
CA HIS A 112 -11.80 -8.12 8.71
C HIS A 112 -12.23 -9.57 8.44
N ARG A 113 -11.55 -10.54 9.06
CA ARG A 113 -11.75 -11.98 8.74
C ARG A 113 -12.81 -12.66 9.58
N ASP A 114 -13.14 -12.11 10.74
CA ASP A 114 -13.94 -12.82 11.72
C ASP A 114 -15.36 -13.10 11.23
N THR A 115 -15.87 -14.23 11.70
CA THR A 115 -17.26 -14.62 11.59
C THR A 115 -17.91 -14.59 12.95
N TYR A 116 -19.17 -14.21 13.00
CA TYR A 116 -19.90 -13.94 14.22
C TYR A 116 -21.10 -14.86 14.35
N GLU A 117 -20.99 -15.82 15.24
CA GLU A 117 -22.09 -16.73 15.57
C GLU A 117 -23.16 -16.02 16.38
N GLY A 118 -24.41 -16.42 16.18
CA GLY A 118 -25.52 -15.93 16.99
C GLY A 118 -25.94 -14.49 16.68
N ILE A 119 -25.45 -13.90 15.58
CA ILE A 119 -25.84 -12.56 15.14
C ILE A 119 -26.23 -12.51 13.67
N ASP A 120 -27.22 -11.67 13.37
CA ASP A 120 -27.71 -11.38 12.03
C ASP A 120 -27.46 -9.90 11.70
N MET A 121 -26.55 -9.69 10.75
CA MET A 121 -26.19 -8.38 10.20
C MET A 121 -27.18 -8.00 9.10
N ARG A 122 -28.08 -7.05 9.37
CA ARG A 122 -29.14 -6.64 8.45
C ARG A 122 -28.62 -5.70 7.37
N GLY A 123 -29.15 -5.88 6.16
CA GLY A 123 -28.86 -5.10 4.96
C GLY A 123 -29.86 -5.49 3.86
N ALA A 124 -29.69 -4.92 2.67
CA ALA A 124 -30.46 -5.32 1.50
C ALA A 124 -29.97 -6.70 1.02
N ASN A 125 -30.80 -7.73 1.17
CA ASN A 125 -30.56 -9.05 0.62
C ASN A 125 -30.78 -9.00 -0.90
N PHE A 126 -29.74 -9.28 -1.68
CA PHE A 126 -29.86 -9.28 -3.14
C PHE A 126 -29.59 -10.65 -3.77
N ASN A 127 -29.05 -11.59 -3.00
CA ASN A 127 -28.84 -12.97 -3.43
C ASN A 127 -29.00 -13.91 -2.23
N MET A 128 -29.64 -15.05 -2.45
CA MET A 128 -29.81 -16.14 -1.49
C MET A 128 -29.48 -17.45 -2.20
N THR A 129 -28.53 -18.21 -1.67
CA THR A 129 -28.08 -19.48 -2.28
C THR A 129 -27.81 -20.51 -1.21
N LYS A 130 -28.10 -21.78 -1.48
CA LYS A 130 -27.74 -22.88 -0.57
C LYS A 130 -26.24 -23.17 -0.63
N VAL A 131 -25.62 -23.29 0.53
CA VAL A 131 -24.20 -23.62 0.70
C VAL A 131 -24.00 -24.61 1.84
N GLN A 132 -22.87 -25.30 1.84
CA GLN A 132 -22.57 -26.33 2.83
C GLN A 132 -21.92 -25.79 4.10
N SER A 133 -21.35 -24.58 4.05
CA SER A 133 -20.64 -24.00 5.20
C SER A 133 -20.61 -22.47 5.22
N VAL A 134 -20.33 -21.90 6.40
CA VAL A 134 -20.06 -20.46 6.56
C VAL A 134 -18.87 -19.98 5.72
N LYS A 135 -17.82 -20.81 5.59
CA LYS A 135 -16.63 -20.50 4.80
C LYS A 135 -16.95 -20.37 3.32
N GLU A 136 -17.80 -21.26 2.82
CA GLU A 136 -18.32 -21.18 1.45
C GLU A 136 -19.18 -19.93 1.25
N CYS A 137 -20.05 -19.59 2.20
CA CYS A 137 -20.82 -18.35 2.17
C CYS A 137 -19.93 -17.09 2.13
N GLN A 138 -18.90 -17.06 2.98
CA GLN A 138 -17.92 -15.96 3.00
C GLN A 138 -17.15 -15.86 1.69
N LYS A 139 -16.79 -16.99 1.08
CA LYS A 139 -16.16 -17.04 -0.24
C LYS A 139 -17.09 -16.50 -1.32
N LEU A 140 -18.36 -16.91 -1.34
CA LEU A 140 -19.38 -16.38 -2.26
C LEU A 140 -19.52 -14.87 -2.11
N CYS A 141 -19.61 -14.35 -0.88
CA CYS A 141 -19.67 -12.91 -0.66
C CYS A 141 -18.40 -12.20 -1.15
N THR A 142 -17.23 -12.78 -0.88
CA THR A 142 -15.95 -12.21 -1.32
C THR A 142 -15.86 -12.14 -2.84
N ASN A 143 -16.47 -13.11 -3.54
CA ASN A 143 -16.45 -13.24 -5.00
C ASN A 143 -17.69 -12.66 -5.72
N ASP A 144 -18.60 -11.99 -5.02
CA ASP A 144 -19.63 -11.13 -5.65
C ASP A 144 -19.25 -9.65 -5.46
N ILE A 145 -19.15 -8.91 -6.57
CA ILE A 145 -18.70 -7.50 -6.56
C ILE A 145 -19.57 -6.59 -5.68
N ARG A 146 -20.85 -6.93 -5.49
CA ARG A 146 -21.82 -6.13 -4.74
C ARG A 146 -21.88 -6.49 -3.26
N CYS A 147 -21.42 -7.69 -2.88
CA CYS A 147 -21.53 -8.16 -1.50
C CYS A 147 -20.52 -7.45 -0.58
N GLN A 148 -21.04 -6.88 0.51
CA GLN A 148 -20.25 -6.26 1.57
C GLN A 148 -20.16 -7.17 2.80
N PHE A 149 -21.27 -7.81 3.16
CA PHE A 149 -21.37 -8.74 4.27
C PHE A 149 -22.45 -9.79 3.99
N PHE A 150 -22.47 -10.85 4.78
CA PHE A 150 -23.38 -11.97 4.60
C PHE A 150 -23.95 -12.46 5.94
N THR A 151 -25.02 -13.23 5.86
CA THR A 151 -25.50 -14.08 6.96
C THR A 151 -25.81 -15.46 6.43
N TYR A 152 -25.24 -16.47 7.08
CA TYR A 152 -25.46 -17.88 6.82
C TYR A 152 -26.39 -18.45 7.89
N ALA A 153 -27.51 -19.03 7.46
CA ALA A 153 -28.40 -19.78 8.35
C ALA A 153 -27.93 -21.24 8.40
N THR A 154 -27.61 -21.72 9.60
CA THR A 154 -27.07 -23.08 9.80
C THR A 154 -28.14 -24.15 9.55
N GLN A 155 -27.72 -25.41 9.53
CA GLN A 155 -28.66 -26.55 9.43
C GLN A 155 -29.65 -26.61 10.61
N ASN A 156 -29.30 -26.03 11.76
CA ASN A 156 -30.15 -26.00 12.96
C ASN A 156 -31.14 -24.84 12.96
N PHE A 157 -31.13 -23.98 11.93
CA PHE A 157 -32.01 -22.82 11.89
C PHE A 157 -33.49 -23.22 11.92
N TYR A 158 -34.27 -22.50 12.72
CA TYR A 158 -35.64 -22.87 13.07
C TYR A 158 -36.58 -22.97 11.85
N PHE A 159 -36.43 -22.09 10.85
CA PHE A 159 -37.15 -22.19 9.60
C PHE A 159 -36.43 -23.12 8.61
N ALA A 160 -37.06 -24.25 8.29
CA ALA A 160 -36.49 -25.28 7.41
C ALA A 160 -36.13 -24.76 6.02
N GLU A 161 -36.90 -23.82 5.48
CA GLU A 161 -36.66 -23.22 4.16
C GLU A 161 -35.34 -22.41 4.10
N TYR A 162 -34.92 -21.84 5.24
CA TYR A 162 -33.72 -21.01 5.35
C TYR A 162 -32.47 -21.81 5.74
N ARG A 163 -32.61 -23.06 6.18
CA ARG A 163 -31.45 -23.90 6.54
C ARG A 163 -30.45 -23.99 5.38
N ASN A 164 -29.18 -23.80 5.71
CA ASN A 164 -28.06 -23.81 4.78
C ASN A 164 -28.09 -22.67 3.73
N ASN A 165 -28.93 -21.64 3.91
CA ASN A 165 -28.92 -20.49 3.00
C ASN A 165 -27.83 -19.49 3.40
N CYS A 166 -27.08 -19.06 2.40
CA CYS A 166 -26.20 -17.90 2.42
C CYS A 166 -26.94 -16.69 1.85
N LEU A 167 -27.13 -15.66 2.67
CA LEU A 167 -27.73 -14.39 2.27
C LEU A 167 -26.62 -13.37 2.04
N LEU A 168 -26.43 -12.93 0.79
CA LEU A 168 -25.48 -11.88 0.43
C LEU A 168 -26.15 -10.51 0.54
N LYS A 169 -25.46 -9.57 1.21
CA LYS A 169 -26.04 -8.31 1.64
C LYS A 169 -25.17 -7.11 1.28
N ARG A 170 -25.84 -5.98 1.11
CA ARG A 170 -25.22 -4.65 0.93
C ARG A 170 -26.00 -3.56 1.65
N SER A 171 -25.38 -2.40 1.79
CA SER A 171 -25.90 -1.21 2.47
C SER A 171 -25.27 0.06 1.91
N LEU A 172 -25.95 1.20 2.07
CA LEU A 172 -25.44 2.51 1.64
C LEU A 172 -24.20 2.96 2.44
N SER A 173 -24.01 2.47 3.66
CA SER A 173 -22.88 2.82 4.53
C SER A 173 -21.73 1.81 4.49
N GLY A 174 -21.85 0.71 3.72
CA GLY A 174 -20.90 -0.39 3.78
C GLY A 174 -20.98 -1.26 5.04
N THR A 175 -21.86 -0.90 5.97
CA THR A 175 -22.02 -1.50 7.30
C THR A 175 -23.46 -1.94 7.52
N PRO A 176 -23.72 -2.92 8.40
CA PRO A 176 -25.07 -3.37 8.68
C PRO A 176 -25.96 -2.21 9.10
N THR A 177 -27.18 -2.14 8.57
CA THR A 177 -28.18 -1.15 8.98
C THR A 177 -28.71 -1.43 10.38
N ARG A 178 -28.55 -2.68 10.84
CA ARG A 178 -28.84 -3.14 12.20
C ARG A 178 -28.13 -4.47 12.46
N ILE A 179 -27.80 -4.76 13.72
CA ILE A 179 -27.34 -6.09 14.13
C ILE A 179 -28.30 -6.62 15.20
N LYS A 180 -28.78 -7.85 15.01
CA LYS A 180 -29.66 -8.55 15.95
C LYS A 180 -29.01 -9.83 16.43
N VAL A 181 -29.19 -10.15 17.72
CA VAL A 181 -28.87 -11.48 18.24
C VAL A 181 -29.93 -12.45 17.70
N LEU A 182 -29.50 -13.50 17.03
CA LEU A 182 -30.35 -14.52 16.44
C LEU A 182 -29.62 -15.86 16.53
N LYS A 183 -30.24 -16.89 17.11
CA LYS A 183 -29.61 -18.21 17.22
C LYS A 183 -29.49 -18.88 15.85
N ASP A 184 -28.54 -19.80 15.75
CA ASP A 184 -28.36 -20.69 14.59
C ASP A 184 -28.05 -19.98 13.27
N VAL A 185 -27.48 -18.77 13.35
CA VAL A 185 -26.93 -18.02 12.21
C VAL A 185 -25.49 -17.61 12.47
N VAL A 186 -24.75 -17.39 11.39
CA VAL A 186 -23.39 -16.85 11.42
C VAL A 186 -23.27 -15.72 10.40
N SER A 187 -22.83 -14.54 10.82
CA SER A 187 -22.60 -13.40 9.91
C SER A 187 -21.12 -13.11 9.74
N GLY A 188 -20.75 -12.40 8.68
CA GLY A 188 -19.37 -11.97 8.44
C GLY A 188 -19.26 -10.98 7.29
N PHE A 189 -18.05 -10.49 7.04
CA PHE A 189 -17.77 -9.54 5.96
C PHE A 189 -17.13 -10.21 4.75
N SER A 190 -17.23 -9.53 3.61
CA SER A 190 -16.46 -9.83 2.40
C SER A 190 -14.96 -9.64 2.66
N LEU A 191 -14.15 -10.57 2.17
CA LEU A 191 -12.68 -10.55 2.31
C LEU A 191 -11.97 -9.87 1.14
N LYS A 192 -12.68 -9.07 0.33
CA LYS A 192 -12.07 -8.23 -0.72
C LYS A 192 -10.93 -7.34 -0.18
N PRO A 193 -11.08 -6.63 0.97
CA PRO A 193 -9.99 -5.84 1.56
C PRO A 193 -8.81 -6.69 2.07
N CYS A 194 -8.97 -8.01 2.18
CA CYS A 194 -7.90 -8.95 2.49
C CYS A 194 -7.13 -9.42 1.24
N ALA A 195 -7.47 -8.88 0.07
CA ALA A 195 -6.94 -9.28 -1.24
C ALA A 195 -7.18 -10.76 -1.59
N LEU A 196 -8.29 -11.32 -1.10
CA LEU A 196 -8.70 -12.74 -1.27
C LEU A 196 -9.77 -12.95 -2.36
N SER A 197 -10.18 -11.90 -3.07
CA SER A 197 -11.16 -11.97 -4.15
C SER A 197 -10.64 -12.75 -5.36
N GLU A 198 -11.44 -13.69 -5.86
CA GLU A 198 -11.14 -14.45 -7.08
C GLU A 198 -11.49 -13.71 -8.37
N ILE A 199 -12.33 -12.65 -8.29
CA ILE A 199 -12.81 -11.83 -9.40
C ILE A 199 -11.65 -11.19 -10.20
N GLY A 200 -10.58 -10.79 -9.49
CA GLY A 200 -9.55 -9.93 -10.07
C GLY A 200 -10.01 -8.47 -10.15
N CYS A 201 -9.20 -7.61 -10.77
CA CYS A 201 -9.50 -6.19 -10.91
C CYS A 201 -9.07 -5.65 -12.28
N LYS A 202 -9.73 -4.57 -12.70
CA LYS A 202 -9.41 -3.85 -13.94
C LYS A 202 -8.49 -2.69 -13.59
N MET A 203 -7.23 -2.80 -14.00
CA MET A 203 -6.20 -1.79 -13.70
C MET A 203 -6.23 -0.60 -14.67
N ASP A 204 -6.90 -0.77 -15.81
CA ASP A 204 -6.92 0.20 -16.90
C ASP A 204 -7.57 1.52 -16.47
N LEU A 205 -6.96 2.61 -16.91
CA LEU A 205 -7.51 3.95 -16.85
C LEU A 205 -7.85 4.38 -18.28
N PHE A 206 -9.11 4.75 -18.48
CA PHE A 206 -9.67 5.10 -19.76
C PHE A 206 -9.59 6.61 -19.95
N GLN A 207 -8.73 7.05 -20.87
CA GLN A 207 -8.60 8.48 -21.22
C GLN A 207 -9.78 8.91 -22.10
N GLN A 208 -10.24 10.15 -21.91
CA GLN A 208 -11.32 10.77 -22.67
C GLN A 208 -12.64 9.97 -22.68
N LEU A 209 -12.88 9.20 -21.63
CA LEU A 209 -14.10 8.40 -21.48
C LEU A 209 -14.76 8.68 -20.14
N ALA A 210 -16.08 8.87 -20.16
CA ALA A 210 -16.92 9.07 -18.99
C ALA A 210 -17.92 7.90 -18.82
N PHE A 211 -18.16 7.52 -17.56
CA PHE A 211 -19.21 6.57 -17.18
C PHE A 211 -20.44 7.32 -16.72
N THR A 212 -21.63 6.97 -17.22
CA THR A 212 -22.86 7.76 -17.00
C THR A 212 -23.76 7.23 -15.87
N ASP A 213 -23.36 6.16 -15.19
CA ASP A 213 -24.14 5.55 -14.10
C ASP A 213 -24.25 6.45 -12.85
N VAL A 214 -24.91 5.91 -11.82
CA VAL A 214 -25.30 6.60 -10.58
C VAL A 214 -24.10 7.13 -9.82
N ASN A 215 -24.05 8.46 -9.65
CA ASN A 215 -23.10 9.14 -8.78
C ASN A 215 -23.50 8.93 -7.31
N ILE A 216 -22.59 8.41 -6.50
CA ILE A 216 -22.80 8.18 -5.07
C ILE A 216 -22.03 9.17 -4.19
N ALA A 217 -20.96 9.77 -4.71
CA ALA A 217 -20.23 10.83 -4.04
C ALA A 217 -19.48 11.70 -5.07
N ARG A 218 -19.22 12.94 -4.68
CA ARG A 218 -18.44 13.92 -5.44
C ARG A 218 -17.34 14.45 -4.52
N VAL A 219 -16.08 14.22 -4.89
CA VAL A 219 -14.90 14.67 -4.14
C VAL A 219 -13.94 15.40 -5.08
N VAL A 220 -13.08 16.28 -4.57
CA VAL A 220 -12.08 16.97 -5.40
C VAL A 220 -10.72 16.30 -5.21
N THR A 221 -10.08 15.91 -6.30
CA THR A 221 -8.82 15.18 -6.29
C THR A 221 -7.81 15.78 -7.26
N PRO A 222 -6.51 15.80 -6.95
CA PRO A 222 -5.50 16.39 -7.82
C PRO A 222 -5.26 15.58 -9.10
N ASP A 223 -5.47 14.26 -9.06
CA ASP A 223 -5.36 13.39 -10.23
C ASP A 223 -6.27 12.15 -10.13
N ALA A 224 -6.39 11.41 -11.24
CA ALA A 224 -7.21 10.21 -11.35
C ALA A 224 -6.74 9.05 -10.46
N LEU A 225 -5.47 9.03 -10.03
CA LEU A 225 -4.96 7.96 -9.16
C LEU A 225 -5.48 8.13 -7.74
N VAL A 226 -5.49 9.37 -7.23
CA VAL A 226 -6.14 9.70 -5.95
C VAL A 226 -7.63 9.36 -6.02
N CYS A 227 -8.31 9.76 -7.11
CA CYS A 227 -9.71 9.42 -7.33
C CYS A 227 -9.98 7.90 -7.28
N ARG A 228 -9.12 7.10 -7.93
CA ARG A 228 -9.21 5.64 -7.90
C ARG A 228 -9.03 5.06 -6.51
N THR A 229 -8.06 5.55 -5.74
CA THR A 229 -7.83 5.04 -4.38
C THR A 229 -9.00 5.40 -3.47
N ILE A 230 -9.56 6.62 -3.57
CA ILE A 230 -10.78 7.00 -2.84
C ILE A 230 -11.94 6.07 -3.24
N CYS A 231 -12.15 5.81 -4.53
CA CYS A 231 -13.16 4.85 -4.98
C CYS A 231 -12.91 3.44 -4.41
N THR A 232 -11.65 3.01 -4.33
CA THR A 232 -11.27 1.68 -3.82
C THR A 232 -11.68 1.46 -2.37
N TYR A 233 -11.54 2.48 -1.53
CA TYR A 233 -11.89 2.41 -0.11
C TYR A 233 -13.30 2.95 0.21
N HIS A 234 -14.02 3.46 -0.78
CA HIS A 234 -15.41 3.87 -0.63
C HIS A 234 -16.35 2.66 -0.80
N ALA A 235 -17.13 2.33 0.23
CA ALA A 235 -17.85 1.05 0.34
C ALA A 235 -18.80 0.69 -0.82
N ASN A 236 -19.30 1.69 -1.55
CA ASN A 236 -20.25 1.51 -2.65
C ASN A 236 -19.69 1.91 -4.02
N CYS A 237 -18.43 2.35 -4.11
CA CYS A 237 -17.85 2.75 -5.38
C CYS A 237 -17.30 1.54 -6.13
N PHE A 238 -17.82 1.30 -7.34
CA PHE A 238 -17.32 0.24 -8.22
C PHE A 238 -16.42 0.78 -9.31
N PHE A 239 -16.66 2.02 -9.73
CA PHE A 239 -15.91 2.72 -10.76
C PHE A 239 -16.09 4.23 -10.59
N PHE A 240 -15.29 5.01 -11.31
CA PHE A 240 -15.28 6.46 -11.18
C PHE A 240 -15.06 7.14 -12.53
N THR A 241 -15.41 8.43 -12.58
CA THR A 241 -15.03 9.34 -13.66
C THR A 241 -14.41 10.59 -13.04
N PHE A 242 -13.21 10.92 -13.47
CA PHE A 242 -12.44 12.09 -13.03
C PHE A 242 -12.41 13.13 -14.14
N HIS A 243 -12.81 14.35 -13.82
CA HIS A 243 -12.65 15.52 -14.70
C HIS A 243 -11.28 16.14 -14.41
N THR A 244 -10.47 16.30 -15.46
CA THR A 244 -9.12 16.86 -15.32
C THR A 244 -9.18 18.35 -14.94
N ASN A 245 -8.03 18.95 -14.67
CA ASN A 245 -7.92 20.40 -14.48
C ASN A 245 -8.11 21.20 -15.79
N GLU A 246 -8.11 20.53 -16.94
CA GLU A 246 -8.34 21.13 -18.26
C GLU A 246 -9.84 21.22 -18.60
N TRP A 247 -10.73 20.75 -17.72
CA TRP A 247 -12.18 20.83 -17.91
C TRP A 247 -12.68 22.27 -18.09
N ASP A 248 -13.64 22.48 -19.00
CA ASP A 248 -14.08 23.82 -19.40
C ASP A 248 -14.73 24.58 -18.25
N GLU A 249 -15.64 23.94 -17.53
CA GLU A 249 -16.33 24.53 -16.38
C GLU A 249 -15.44 24.48 -15.13
N GLU A 250 -15.05 25.64 -14.60
CA GLU A 250 -14.15 25.75 -13.43
C GLU A 250 -14.70 24.99 -12.21
N SER A 251 -16.03 24.98 -12.02
CA SER A 251 -16.70 24.29 -10.91
C SER A 251 -16.55 22.75 -10.95
N GLN A 252 -16.22 22.21 -12.13
CA GLN A 252 -16.11 20.78 -12.41
C GLN A 252 -14.65 20.31 -12.58
N ARG A 253 -13.67 21.22 -12.54
CA ARG A 253 -12.25 20.86 -12.59
C ARG A 253 -11.85 20.04 -11.37
N ASN A 254 -11.00 19.04 -11.59
CA ASN A 254 -10.50 18.16 -10.54
C ASN A 254 -11.59 17.37 -9.80
N VAL A 255 -12.80 17.30 -10.34
CA VAL A 255 -13.91 16.59 -9.70
C VAL A 255 -13.81 15.10 -10.01
N CYS A 256 -13.86 14.30 -8.95
CA CYS A 256 -13.92 12.86 -8.97
C CYS A 256 -15.35 12.40 -8.60
N PHE A 257 -16.05 11.84 -9.58
CA PHE A 257 -17.36 11.24 -9.38
C PHE A 257 -17.20 9.76 -9.05
N LEU A 258 -17.54 9.39 -7.82
CA LEU A 258 -17.63 7.99 -7.41
C LEU A 258 -18.96 7.43 -7.88
N LYS A 259 -18.93 6.27 -8.55
CA LYS A 259 -20.10 5.71 -9.23
C LYS A 259 -20.36 4.25 -8.88
N THR A 260 -21.61 3.86 -9.06
CA THR A 260 -22.10 2.50 -8.85
C THR A 260 -23.15 2.13 -9.90
N SER A 261 -23.45 0.85 -10.04
CA SER A 261 -24.53 0.35 -10.89
C SER A 261 -25.18 -0.89 -10.27
N VAL A 262 -26.33 -1.29 -10.82
CA VAL A 262 -27.05 -2.50 -10.37
C VAL A 262 -26.24 -3.77 -10.68
N SER A 263 -25.56 -3.80 -11.83
CA SER A 263 -24.73 -4.92 -12.30
C SER A 263 -23.34 -4.97 -11.64
N GLY A 264 -22.85 -3.86 -11.11
CA GLY A 264 -21.47 -3.73 -10.63
C GLY A 264 -20.47 -3.29 -11.70
N THR A 265 -20.91 -3.14 -12.95
CA THR A 265 -20.10 -2.67 -14.08
C THR A 265 -20.73 -1.43 -14.72
N PRO A 266 -19.95 -0.56 -15.38
CA PRO A 266 -20.51 0.59 -16.11
C PRO A 266 -21.52 0.12 -17.16
N THR A 267 -22.68 0.78 -17.23
CA THR A 267 -23.74 0.42 -18.20
C THR A 267 -23.50 1.05 -19.55
N CYS A 268 -22.97 2.29 -19.56
CA CYS A 268 -22.70 3.06 -20.76
C CYS A 268 -21.39 3.84 -20.60
N VAL A 269 -20.66 3.96 -21.70
CA VAL A 269 -19.40 4.68 -21.79
C VAL A 269 -19.53 5.71 -22.90
N THR A 270 -19.27 6.98 -22.58
CA THR A 270 -19.35 8.08 -23.54
C THR A 270 -17.98 8.70 -23.77
N LEU A 271 -17.69 9.04 -25.03
CA LEU A 271 -16.51 9.84 -25.36
C LEU A 271 -16.69 11.24 -24.79
N GLN A 272 -15.73 11.68 -23.98
CA GLN A 272 -15.78 12.96 -23.30
C GLN A 272 -14.35 13.44 -23.07
N GLU A 273 -13.93 14.48 -23.78
CA GLU A 273 -12.60 15.07 -23.62
C GLU A 273 -12.34 15.50 -22.17
N ASN A 274 -11.08 15.61 -21.76
CA ASN A 274 -10.71 16.07 -20.42
C ASN A 274 -11.26 15.20 -19.28
N THR A 275 -11.56 13.92 -19.55
CA THR A 275 -11.97 12.94 -18.53
C THR A 275 -11.04 11.74 -18.46
N ILE A 276 -10.97 11.13 -17.28
CA ILE A 276 -10.32 9.84 -17.04
C ILE A 276 -11.26 8.97 -16.21
N SER A 277 -11.64 7.81 -16.71
CA SER A 277 -12.47 6.85 -15.97
C SER A 277 -11.68 5.60 -15.58
N GLY A 278 -12.13 4.91 -14.54
CA GLY A 278 -11.47 3.71 -14.04
C GLY A 278 -12.32 2.92 -13.06
N HIS A 279 -11.79 1.79 -12.58
CA HIS A 279 -12.49 0.88 -11.68
C HIS A 279 -11.89 0.92 -10.26
N SER A 280 -12.71 0.54 -9.28
CA SER A 280 -12.26 0.21 -7.93
C SER A 280 -11.27 -0.97 -7.98
N LEU A 281 -10.23 -0.90 -7.15
CA LEU A 281 -9.21 -1.94 -7.05
C LEU A 281 -9.46 -2.90 -5.88
N LEU A 282 -10.60 -2.78 -5.19
CA LEU A 282 -10.86 -3.54 -3.96
C LEU A 282 -10.90 -5.06 -4.19
N SER A 283 -11.21 -5.50 -5.41
CA SER A 283 -11.24 -6.91 -5.80
C SER A 283 -9.89 -7.43 -6.32
N CYS A 284 -8.82 -6.62 -6.31
CA CYS A 284 -7.48 -7.05 -6.73
C CYS A 284 -6.96 -8.19 -5.84
N LYS A 285 -6.21 -9.10 -6.45
CA LYS A 285 -5.53 -10.20 -5.74
C LYS A 285 -4.20 -9.70 -5.20
N ARG A 286 -3.88 -10.12 -3.97
CA ARG A 286 -2.59 -9.94 -3.26
C ARG A 286 -2.16 -8.51 -2.92
N THR A 287 -2.43 -7.50 -3.75
CA THR A 287 -1.97 -6.13 -3.50
C THR A 287 -3.11 -5.16 -3.72
N LEU A 288 -3.47 -4.44 -2.67
CA LEU A 288 -4.36 -3.28 -2.73
C LEU A 288 -3.51 -2.01 -2.74
N PRO A 289 -4.00 -0.91 -3.34
CA PRO A 289 -3.32 0.38 -3.19
C PRO A 289 -3.29 0.75 -1.71
N GLU A 290 -2.19 1.33 -1.24
CA GLU A 290 -2.15 1.90 0.13
C GLU A 290 -3.27 2.94 0.29
N PRO A 291 -3.91 3.02 1.48
CA PRO A 291 -4.98 3.97 1.74
C PRO A 291 -4.46 5.40 1.99
N CYS A 292 -3.37 5.80 1.33
CA CYS A 292 -2.75 7.11 1.48
C CYS A 292 -2.16 7.65 0.17
N HIS A 293 -1.77 8.93 0.17
CA HIS A 293 -1.23 9.62 -1.00
C HIS A 293 0.07 10.34 -0.65
N SER A 294 1.21 9.77 -1.05
CA SER A 294 2.52 10.32 -0.73
C SER A 294 2.98 11.44 -1.65
N LYS A 295 2.41 11.53 -2.86
CA LYS A 295 2.78 12.53 -3.87
C LYS A 295 2.47 13.95 -3.40
N ILE A 296 3.47 14.82 -3.54
CA ILE A 296 3.33 16.28 -3.38
C ILE A 296 3.11 16.89 -4.77
N TYR A 297 2.15 17.79 -4.86
CA TYR A 297 1.73 18.48 -6.08
C TYR A 297 2.24 19.91 -6.04
N SER A 298 3.14 20.26 -6.96
CA SER A 298 3.65 21.62 -7.13
C SER A 298 2.65 22.49 -7.89
N GLY A 299 2.61 23.80 -7.62
CA GLY A 299 1.80 24.75 -8.38
C GLY A 299 0.32 24.80 -7.97
N VAL A 300 -0.06 24.11 -6.90
CA VAL A 300 -1.46 23.96 -6.47
C VAL A 300 -1.65 24.30 -5.00
N ASP A 301 -2.83 24.84 -4.68
CA ASP A 301 -3.32 25.07 -3.31
C ASP A 301 -4.57 24.22 -3.04
N PHE A 302 -4.50 23.38 -2.00
CA PHE A 302 -5.62 22.56 -1.54
C PHE A 302 -6.46 23.32 -0.51
N ARG A 303 -7.61 23.84 -0.93
CA ARG A 303 -8.53 24.58 -0.04
C ARG A 303 -9.23 23.65 0.94
N GLY A 304 -9.46 24.14 2.15
CA GLY A 304 -10.11 23.41 3.24
C GLY A 304 -10.21 24.28 4.48
N GLU A 305 -10.78 23.74 5.56
CA GLU A 305 -10.77 24.36 6.88
C GLU A 305 -9.34 24.41 7.40
N GLU A 306 -8.87 25.60 7.81
CA GLU A 306 -7.52 25.78 8.35
C GLU A 306 -7.46 25.27 9.79
N LEU A 307 -6.62 24.26 10.02
CA LEU A 307 -6.42 23.67 11.34
C LEU A 307 -5.37 24.45 12.13
N ASN A 308 -4.23 24.70 11.50
CA ASN A 308 -3.08 25.37 12.09
C ASN A 308 -2.13 25.84 10.98
N MET A 309 -1.29 26.82 11.29
CA MET A 309 -0.29 27.38 10.39
C MET A 309 1.05 27.51 11.12
N THR A 310 2.12 27.06 10.46
CA THR A 310 3.49 27.11 11.02
C THR A 310 4.51 27.44 9.93
N PHE A 311 5.72 27.85 10.32
CA PHE A 311 6.83 28.08 9.39
C PHE A 311 7.76 26.86 9.38
N VAL A 312 7.97 26.26 8.21
CA VAL A 312 8.81 25.06 8.02
C VAL A 312 9.70 25.20 6.80
N GLN A 313 10.77 24.41 6.74
CA GLN A 313 11.71 24.42 5.63
C GLN A 313 11.30 23.38 4.57
N GLY A 314 10.55 23.83 3.56
CA GLY A 314 10.15 23.01 2.42
C GLY A 314 8.87 22.18 2.60
N ALA A 315 8.31 21.74 1.46
CA ALA A 315 7.03 21.01 1.41
C ALA A 315 7.07 19.63 2.08
N ILE A 316 8.22 18.94 2.09
CA ILE A 316 8.38 17.64 2.78
C ILE A 316 8.27 17.81 4.29
N ALA A 317 8.89 18.86 4.85
CA ALA A 317 8.74 19.18 6.27
C ALA A 317 7.29 19.54 6.62
N CYS A 318 6.60 20.25 5.72
CA CYS A 318 5.17 20.53 5.87
C CYS A 318 4.31 19.26 5.86
N GLN A 319 4.58 18.31 4.95
CA GLN A 319 3.91 17.01 4.93
C GLN A 319 4.14 16.21 6.22
N LYS A 320 5.37 16.22 6.74
CA LYS A 320 5.70 15.59 8.02
C LYS A 320 4.92 16.22 9.17
N MET A 321 4.88 17.55 9.25
CA MET A 321 4.12 18.29 10.26
C MET A 321 2.61 17.97 10.20
N CYS A 322 2.03 17.92 9.00
CA CYS A 322 0.65 17.49 8.79
C CYS A 322 0.44 16.00 9.16
N THR A 323 1.44 15.16 8.96
CA THR A 323 1.37 13.73 9.33
C THR A 323 1.40 13.54 10.85
N GLU A 324 2.23 14.30 11.56
CA GLU A 324 2.34 14.28 13.03
C GLU A 324 1.11 14.92 13.71
N THR A 325 0.48 15.88 13.04
CA THR A 325 -0.78 16.49 13.48
C THR A 325 -1.96 15.60 13.09
N VAL A 326 -2.38 14.69 13.98
CA VAL A 326 -3.35 13.62 13.68
C VAL A 326 -4.67 14.09 13.03
N ARG A 327 -5.11 15.33 13.25
CA ARG A 327 -6.33 15.90 12.61
C ARG A 327 -6.10 16.41 11.19
N CYS A 328 -4.87 16.80 10.85
CA CYS A 328 -4.53 17.29 9.51
C CYS A 328 -4.74 16.18 8.47
N GLN A 329 -5.47 16.51 7.41
CA GLN A 329 -5.76 15.60 6.30
C GLN A 329 -4.90 15.92 5.08
N PHE A 330 -4.69 17.21 4.82
CA PHE A 330 -3.89 17.72 3.72
C PHE A 330 -3.29 19.08 4.07
N PHE A 331 -2.32 19.53 3.30
CA PHE A 331 -1.60 20.78 3.54
C PHE A 331 -1.32 21.54 2.25
N THR A 332 -1.07 22.84 2.41
CA THR A 332 -0.44 23.69 1.39
C THR A 332 0.78 24.39 1.99
N TYR A 333 1.94 24.20 1.36
CA TYR A 333 3.17 24.93 1.62
C TYR A 333 3.29 26.08 0.62
N SER A 334 3.37 27.32 1.11
CA SER A 334 3.59 28.50 0.28
C SER A 334 5.08 28.69 0.01
N SER A 335 5.42 29.11 -1.21
CA SER A 335 6.77 29.55 -1.58
C SER A 335 6.80 31.01 -2.04
N LEU A 336 5.75 31.78 -1.72
CA LEU A 336 5.72 33.22 -1.94
C LEU A 336 6.70 33.93 -1.00
N PRO A 337 7.50 34.90 -1.47
CA PRO A 337 8.44 35.64 -0.63
C PRO A 337 7.78 36.27 0.61
N GLU A 338 6.56 36.80 0.49
CA GLU A 338 5.80 37.37 1.61
C GLU A 338 5.37 36.34 2.67
N ASP A 339 5.26 35.06 2.28
CA ASP A 339 4.90 33.95 3.16
C ASP A 339 6.14 33.24 3.74
N CYS A 340 7.35 33.72 3.45
CA CYS A 340 8.61 33.17 3.90
C CYS A 340 9.30 34.10 4.92
N LYS A 341 9.84 33.51 5.98
CA LYS A 341 10.73 34.16 6.96
C LYS A 341 12.04 33.40 6.96
N GLU A 342 13.11 34.05 6.49
CA GLU A 342 14.42 33.43 6.29
C GLU A 342 14.30 32.19 5.36
N GLU A 343 14.74 31.01 5.81
CA GLU A 343 14.65 29.75 5.05
C GLU A 343 13.34 28.97 5.28
N LYS A 344 12.41 29.50 6.08
CA LYS A 344 11.16 28.81 6.43
C LYS A 344 9.95 29.52 5.84
N CYS A 345 9.05 28.79 5.22
CA CYS A 345 7.83 29.35 4.67
C CYS A 345 6.58 28.76 5.30
N LYS A 346 5.46 29.45 5.07
CA LYS A 346 4.14 29.13 5.61
C LYS A 346 3.68 27.74 5.16
N CYS A 347 3.45 26.88 6.14
CA CYS A 347 2.81 25.57 6.02
C CYS A 347 1.41 25.65 6.63
N SER A 348 0.39 25.58 5.78
CA SER A 348 -1.02 25.62 6.17
C SER A 348 -1.56 24.19 6.24
N MET A 349 -1.85 23.72 7.45
CA MET A 349 -2.45 22.40 7.70
C MET A 349 -3.97 22.52 7.66
N ARG A 350 -4.63 21.62 6.93
CA ARG A 350 -6.06 21.73 6.64
C ARG A 350 -6.81 20.41 6.78
N LEU A 351 -8.12 20.52 6.93
CA LEU A 351 -9.05 19.40 6.90
C LEU A 351 -10.36 19.76 6.17
N SER A 352 -11.17 18.74 5.95
CA SER A 352 -12.53 18.79 5.44
C SER A 352 -13.37 17.66 6.06
N SER A 353 -14.66 17.63 5.74
CA SER A 353 -15.58 16.57 6.19
C SER A 353 -15.25 15.19 5.63
N ASP A 354 -14.74 15.11 4.40
CA ASP A 354 -14.55 13.87 3.64
C ASP A 354 -13.09 13.46 3.45
N GLY A 355 -12.13 14.28 3.92
CA GLY A 355 -10.70 14.00 3.74
C GLY A 355 -10.09 14.58 2.47
N SER A 356 -10.89 15.17 1.59
CA SER A 356 -10.47 15.76 0.31
C SER A 356 -10.50 17.29 0.36
N PRO A 357 -9.67 17.98 -0.45
CA PRO A 357 -9.79 19.42 -0.63
C PRO A 357 -11.21 19.83 -1.05
N THR A 358 -11.68 20.99 -0.60
CA THR A 358 -12.96 21.54 -1.07
C THR A 358 -12.84 22.15 -2.47
N ARG A 359 -11.63 22.60 -2.83
CA ARG A 359 -11.26 23.12 -4.14
C ARG A 359 -9.75 23.00 -4.32
N ILE A 360 -9.29 22.79 -5.55
CA ILE A 360 -7.88 22.84 -5.92
C ILE A 360 -7.69 24.03 -6.86
N THR A 361 -6.87 24.99 -6.45
CA THR A 361 -6.54 26.17 -7.27
C THR A 361 -5.13 26.00 -7.86
N GLN A 362 -5.01 26.23 -9.17
CA GLN A 362 -3.77 26.09 -9.94
C GLN A 362 -3.01 27.42 -10.02
N GLY A 363 -1.75 27.38 -10.45
CA GLY A 363 -0.95 28.58 -10.76
C GLY A 363 -0.42 29.32 -9.53
N ILE A 364 -0.38 28.65 -8.38
CA ILE A 364 0.09 29.25 -7.12
C ILE A 364 1.56 28.87 -6.90
N GLN A 365 2.36 29.83 -6.40
CA GLN A 365 3.71 29.55 -5.92
C GLN A 365 3.65 28.80 -4.59
N GLY A 366 3.48 27.48 -4.68
CA GLY A 366 3.38 26.61 -3.53
C GLY A 366 3.31 25.14 -3.91
N SER A 367 3.13 24.29 -2.91
CA SER A 367 2.99 22.84 -3.10
C SER A 367 2.01 22.27 -2.07
N SER A 368 1.10 21.43 -2.53
CA SER A 368 0.11 20.77 -1.67
C SER A 368 0.27 19.26 -1.66
N GLY A 369 -0.20 18.62 -0.60
CA GLY A 369 -0.16 17.17 -0.47
C GLY A 369 -1.07 16.68 0.64
N TYR A 370 -1.12 15.37 0.80
CA TYR A 370 -1.91 14.72 1.85
C TYR A 370 -1.04 14.30 3.03
N SER A 371 -1.69 14.13 4.19
CA SER A 371 -1.12 13.51 5.38
C SER A 371 -0.79 12.04 5.11
N LEU A 372 0.34 11.56 5.64
CA LEU A 372 0.76 10.15 5.55
C LEU A 372 0.26 9.31 6.73
N ARG A 373 -0.63 9.84 7.57
CA ARG A 373 -1.13 9.19 8.80
C ARG A 373 -1.87 7.87 8.55
N LEU A 374 -2.28 7.58 7.31
CA LEU A 374 -2.90 6.32 6.92
C LEU A 374 -1.96 5.39 6.14
N CYS A 375 -0.75 5.83 5.81
CA CYS A 375 0.20 4.97 5.12
C CYS A 375 0.67 3.86 6.06
N GLU A 376 0.88 2.67 5.50
CA GLU A 376 1.49 1.53 6.18
C GLU A 376 3.00 1.77 6.35
N THR A 377 3.39 2.85 7.02
CA THR A 377 4.79 3.15 7.32
C THR A 377 5.21 2.39 8.58
N GLY A 378 5.78 1.20 8.35
CA GLY A 378 6.44 0.40 9.37
C GLY A 378 6.49 -1.07 8.98
N ASP A 379 7.66 -1.55 8.55
CA ASP A 379 8.05 -2.97 8.54
C ASP A 379 7.09 -3.97 7.89
N SER A 380 6.32 -3.55 6.89
CA SER A 380 5.55 -4.46 6.06
C SER A 380 6.44 -5.06 4.98
N SER A 381 6.48 -6.38 4.95
CA SER A 381 7.11 -7.27 3.99
C SER A 381 6.52 -7.18 2.57
N VAL A 382 6.26 -5.96 2.06
CA VAL A 382 5.58 -5.74 0.79
C VAL A 382 6.54 -5.08 -0.19
N CYS A 383 6.81 -5.83 -1.25
CA CYS A 383 7.67 -5.47 -2.35
C CYS A 383 7.18 -4.23 -3.11
N THR A 384 8.11 -3.35 -3.48
CA THR A 384 7.78 -2.12 -4.19
C THR A 384 7.71 -2.33 -5.69
N LYS A 385 6.62 -1.85 -6.31
CA LYS A 385 6.56 -1.58 -7.75
C LYS A 385 7.02 -0.14 -7.98
N THR A 386 8.20 0.06 -8.56
CA THR A 386 8.69 1.40 -8.92
C THR A 386 7.99 1.91 -10.19
N ASN A 387 7.74 3.23 -10.25
CA ASN A 387 7.25 3.88 -11.46
C ASN A 387 8.39 4.01 -12.48
N PRO A 388 8.19 3.64 -13.76
CA PRO A 388 9.23 3.75 -14.76
C PRO A 388 9.46 5.22 -15.18
N ARG A 389 10.73 5.65 -15.24
CA ARG A 389 11.15 6.88 -15.95
C ARG A 389 12.41 6.64 -16.81
N ILE A 390 12.21 6.83 -18.13
CA ILE A 390 13.12 7.13 -19.27
C ILE A 390 14.20 6.08 -19.68
N VAL A 391 14.31 5.91 -21.01
CA VAL A 391 14.79 4.77 -21.83
C VAL A 391 16.20 4.97 -22.43
N GLY A 392 16.98 3.88 -22.53
CA GLY A 392 18.30 3.81 -23.17
C GLY A 392 19.40 3.46 -22.17
N GLY A 393 20.35 2.57 -22.49
CA GLY A 393 21.38 2.11 -21.55
C GLY A 393 22.13 3.28 -20.91
N THR A 394 21.82 3.59 -19.65
CA THR A 394 22.22 4.84 -18.99
C THR A 394 22.49 4.62 -17.50
N ASN A 395 23.17 5.58 -16.89
CA ASN A 395 23.39 5.65 -15.46
C ASN A 395 22.06 5.68 -14.69
N SER A 396 21.95 4.84 -13.67
CA SER A 396 20.83 4.84 -12.72
C SER A 396 20.98 5.96 -11.70
N SER A 397 19.85 6.36 -11.10
CA SER A 397 19.80 7.32 -9.99
C SER A 397 19.64 6.63 -8.63
N LEU A 398 19.94 7.34 -7.55
CA LEU A 398 19.79 6.81 -6.19
C LEU A 398 18.31 6.54 -5.88
N GLY A 399 18.02 5.34 -5.36
CA GLY A 399 16.64 4.91 -5.05
C GLY A 399 15.84 4.42 -6.25
N GLU A 400 16.40 4.43 -7.46
CA GLU A 400 15.69 3.98 -8.66
C GLU A 400 15.46 2.47 -8.68
N TRP A 401 16.45 1.70 -8.22
CA TRP A 401 16.43 0.23 -8.17
C TRP A 401 16.78 -0.26 -6.76
N PRO A 402 15.90 0.00 -5.77
CA PRO A 402 16.26 -0.08 -4.35
C PRO A 402 16.33 -1.52 -3.83
N TRP A 403 15.94 -2.50 -4.64
CA TRP A 403 16.18 -3.91 -4.37
C TRP A 403 17.57 -4.38 -4.82
N GLN A 404 18.26 -3.63 -5.67
CA GLN A 404 19.56 -4.04 -6.24
C GLN A 404 20.63 -4.04 -5.15
N VAL A 405 21.39 -5.15 -5.07
CA VAL A 405 22.54 -5.26 -4.18
C VAL A 405 23.82 -5.61 -4.93
N SER A 406 24.95 -5.20 -4.36
CA SER A 406 26.30 -5.57 -4.80
C SER A 406 26.83 -6.67 -3.87
N LEU A 407 27.08 -7.84 -4.42
CA LEU A 407 27.77 -8.95 -3.75
C LEU A 407 29.25 -8.82 -4.01
N GLN A 408 30.03 -8.65 -2.94
CA GLN A 408 31.46 -8.43 -3.01
C GLN A 408 32.21 -9.49 -2.21
N VAL A 409 33.35 -9.93 -2.73
CA VAL A 409 34.22 -10.88 -2.04
C VAL A 409 35.45 -10.16 -1.52
N LYS A 410 35.84 -10.48 -0.28
CA LYS A 410 37.09 -10.03 0.30
C LYS A 410 38.13 -11.14 0.21
N LEU A 411 39.00 -11.08 -0.82
CA LEU A 411 40.21 -11.90 -0.88
C LEU A 411 41.40 -11.02 -0.41
N THR A 412 42.22 -10.52 -1.34
CA THR A 412 43.29 -9.55 -1.06
C THR A 412 42.77 -8.12 -1.02
N SER A 413 41.87 -7.77 -1.94
CA SER A 413 41.09 -6.54 -1.96
C SER A 413 39.60 -6.88 -2.03
N LEU A 414 38.76 -5.91 -1.70
CA LEU A 414 37.31 -6.05 -1.83
C LEU A 414 36.93 -5.79 -3.28
N SER A 415 36.31 -6.78 -3.94
CA SER A 415 35.89 -6.68 -5.34
C SER A 415 34.43 -7.05 -5.53
N HIS A 416 33.74 -6.33 -6.42
CA HIS A 416 32.41 -6.68 -6.87
C HIS A 416 32.48 -7.91 -7.77
N LEU A 417 31.62 -8.89 -7.48
CA LEU A 417 31.59 -10.17 -8.20
C LEU A 417 30.20 -10.45 -8.80
N CYS A 418 29.12 -10.21 -8.05
CA CYS A 418 27.76 -10.46 -8.53
C CYS A 418 26.75 -9.39 -8.07
N GLY A 419 25.63 -9.31 -8.79
CA GLY A 419 24.43 -8.62 -8.33
C GLY A 419 23.52 -9.53 -7.49
N GLY A 420 22.51 -8.95 -6.86
CA GLY A 420 21.42 -9.69 -6.23
C GLY A 420 20.19 -8.81 -6.07
N SER A 421 19.07 -9.39 -5.62
CA SER A 421 17.86 -8.61 -5.33
C SER A 421 17.34 -8.90 -3.92
N ILE A 422 17.02 -7.85 -3.19
CA ILE A 422 16.29 -7.95 -1.92
C ILE A 422 14.89 -8.46 -2.22
N ILE A 423 14.50 -9.59 -1.63
CA ILE A 423 13.15 -10.17 -1.77
C ILE A 423 12.42 -10.28 -0.42
N GLY A 424 13.11 -9.95 0.67
CA GLY A 424 12.58 -9.95 2.03
C GLY A 424 13.57 -9.29 2.97
N ASN A 425 13.19 -9.10 4.24
CA ASN A 425 13.98 -8.35 5.21
C ASN A 425 15.32 -9.04 5.52
N GLN A 426 15.38 -10.37 5.44
CA GLN A 426 16.61 -11.15 5.61
C GLN A 426 16.98 -11.97 4.37
N TRP A 427 16.42 -11.67 3.21
CA TRP A 427 16.51 -12.53 2.04
C TRP A 427 16.97 -11.79 0.80
N ILE A 428 18.09 -12.24 0.24
CA ILE A 428 18.58 -11.85 -1.08
C ILE A 428 18.45 -13.04 -2.02
N LEU A 429 17.91 -12.81 -3.21
CA LEU A 429 17.87 -13.78 -4.29
C LEU A 429 18.99 -13.47 -5.29
N THR A 430 19.79 -14.48 -5.64
CA THR A 430 20.90 -14.35 -6.60
C THR A 430 21.06 -15.64 -7.44
N ALA A 431 22.05 -15.69 -8.32
CA ALA A 431 22.42 -16.87 -9.10
C ALA A 431 23.31 -17.81 -8.28
N ALA A 432 23.21 -19.11 -8.53
CA ALA A 432 24.01 -20.13 -7.86
C ALA A 432 25.49 -20.05 -8.28
N HIS A 433 25.75 -19.82 -9.58
CA HIS A 433 27.11 -19.76 -10.12
C HIS A 433 28.00 -18.69 -9.49
N CYS A 434 27.41 -17.66 -8.86
CA CYS A 434 28.16 -16.65 -8.11
C CYS A 434 29.00 -17.24 -6.97
N PHE A 435 28.64 -18.43 -6.48
CA PHE A 435 29.31 -19.11 -5.37
C PHE A 435 30.24 -20.23 -5.83
N ASP A 436 30.42 -20.41 -7.13
CA ASP A 436 31.35 -21.40 -7.68
C ASP A 436 32.79 -21.07 -7.25
N GLY A 437 33.41 -21.99 -6.52
CA GLY A 437 34.76 -21.83 -5.97
C GLY A 437 34.86 -20.96 -4.70
N ILE A 438 33.79 -20.28 -4.27
CA ILE A 438 33.78 -19.43 -3.07
C ILE A 438 32.44 -19.56 -2.32
N SER A 439 32.30 -20.67 -1.58
CA SER A 439 31.07 -20.99 -0.83
C SER A 439 31.08 -20.55 0.64
N LEU A 440 32.18 -19.99 1.14
CA LEU A 440 32.33 -19.56 2.54
C LEU A 440 31.58 -18.25 2.81
N PRO A 441 30.52 -18.23 3.66
CA PRO A 441 29.73 -17.03 3.93
C PRO A 441 30.55 -15.82 4.42
N ASP A 442 31.59 -16.05 5.21
CA ASP A 442 32.43 -15.00 5.81
C ASP A 442 33.29 -14.23 4.81
N ALA A 443 33.53 -14.80 3.62
CA ALA A 443 34.27 -14.12 2.55
C ALA A 443 33.43 -13.05 1.84
N TRP A 444 32.10 -13.07 2.03
CA TRP A 444 31.16 -12.24 1.30
C TRP A 444 30.68 -11.02 2.09
N ARG A 445 30.46 -9.93 1.38
CA ARG A 445 29.86 -8.69 1.88
C ARG A 445 28.76 -8.23 0.95
N ILE A 446 27.64 -7.82 1.51
CA ILE A 446 26.47 -7.37 0.74
C ILE A 446 26.26 -5.88 0.99
N TYR A 447 26.27 -5.11 -0.08
CA TYR A 447 26.00 -3.67 -0.06
C TYR A 447 24.70 -3.37 -0.79
N SER A 448 23.82 -2.61 -0.16
CA SER A 448 22.49 -2.23 -0.64
C SER A 448 22.32 -0.72 -0.52
N GLY A 449 21.50 -0.12 -1.39
CA GLY A 449 21.28 1.34 -1.40
C GLY A 449 22.41 2.19 -1.98
N PHE A 450 23.30 1.60 -2.78
CA PHE A 450 24.38 2.30 -3.47
C PHE A 450 24.13 2.37 -4.97
N VAL A 451 24.58 3.47 -5.58
CA VAL A 451 24.63 3.63 -7.05
C VAL A 451 26.06 3.57 -7.57
N LYS A 452 27.03 4.10 -6.81
CA LYS A 452 28.45 4.12 -7.18
C LYS A 452 29.25 3.14 -6.34
N LEU A 453 30.01 2.23 -6.97
CA LEU A 453 30.91 1.33 -6.26
C LEU A 453 32.06 2.08 -5.57
N SER A 454 32.51 3.21 -6.15
CA SER A 454 33.54 4.08 -5.57
C SER A 454 33.14 4.72 -4.24
N ASN A 455 31.85 4.72 -3.90
CA ASN A 455 31.37 5.26 -2.62
C ASN A 455 31.49 4.23 -1.48
N ILE A 456 31.87 2.98 -1.78
CA ILE A 456 32.06 1.92 -0.79
C ILE A 456 33.49 2.04 -0.25
N THR A 457 33.60 2.40 1.02
CA THR A 457 34.85 2.57 1.75
C THR A 457 35.01 1.48 2.81
N LYS A 458 36.13 1.49 3.56
CA LYS A 458 36.35 0.54 4.67
C LYS A 458 35.36 0.72 5.83
N GLU A 459 34.77 1.91 5.96
CA GLU A 459 33.81 2.28 7.01
C GLU A 459 32.36 2.02 6.60
N THR A 460 32.12 1.72 5.31
CA THR A 460 30.78 1.47 4.80
C THR A 460 30.20 0.20 5.44
N TYR A 461 29.03 0.35 6.06
CA TYR A 461 28.29 -0.77 6.63
C TYR A 461 27.91 -1.77 5.54
N PHE A 462 28.05 -3.06 5.84
CA PHE A 462 27.68 -4.17 4.97
C PHE A 462 26.86 -5.21 5.72
N SER A 463 25.96 -5.86 5.00
CA SER A 463 25.24 -7.02 5.53
C SER A 463 26.10 -8.28 5.43
N ARG A 464 26.13 -9.06 6.52
CA ARG A 464 26.79 -10.37 6.58
C ARG A 464 25.86 -11.49 6.19
N ILE A 465 26.42 -12.55 5.64
CA ILE A 465 25.68 -13.76 5.28
C ILE A 465 25.65 -14.72 6.46
N LYS A 466 24.45 -15.16 6.84
CA LYS A 466 24.24 -16.27 7.78
C LYS A 466 24.28 -17.62 7.08
N GLU A 467 23.67 -17.70 5.90
CA GLU A 467 23.49 -18.96 5.18
C GLU A 467 23.38 -18.70 3.68
N ILE A 468 24.01 -19.55 2.88
CA ILE A 468 23.87 -19.59 1.42
C ILE A 468 23.15 -20.89 1.08
N ILE A 469 22.00 -20.78 0.44
CA ILE A 469 21.13 -21.90 0.07
C ILE A 469 21.15 -22.01 -1.46
N ILE A 470 22.00 -22.89 -1.97
CA ILE A 470 22.08 -23.22 -3.40
C ILE A 470 21.01 -24.26 -3.72
N HIS A 471 20.35 -24.14 -4.87
CA HIS A 471 19.37 -25.13 -5.31
C HIS A 471 20.00 -26.53 -5.42
N GLN A 472 19.39 -27.54 -4.81
CA GLN A 472 19.96 -28.90 -4.69
C GLN A 472 20.27 -29.60 -6.02
N LYS A 473 19.60 -29.17 -7.10
CA LYS A 473 19.79 -29.70 -8.46
C LYS A 473 20.74 -28.87 -9.33
N TYR A 474 21.33 -27.81 -8.79
CA TYR A 474 22.33 -27.01 -9.52
C TYR A 474 23.61 -27.81 -9.70
N LYS A 475 24.19 -27.76 -10.90
CA LYS A 475 25.50 -28.34 -11.22
C LYS A 475 26.25 -27.39 -12.14
N ILE A 476 27.54 -27.19 -11.88
CA ILE A 476 28.41 -26.30 -12.66
C ILE A 476 28.46 -26.70 -14.14
N SER A 477 28.36 -28.00 -14.45
CA SER A 477 28.47 -28.57 -15.80
C SER A 477 27.14 -28.65 -16.57
N GLU A 478 25.99 -28.34 -15.96
CA GLU A 478 24.67 -28.46 -16.58
C GLU A 478 23.93 -27.12 -16.57
N ALA A 479 23.25 -26.78 -17.68
CA ALA A 479 22.47 -25.55 -17.77
C ALA A 479 21.12 -25.73 -17.06
N GLY A 480 20.97 -25.13 -15.87
CA GLY A 480 19.68 -25.09 -15.16
C GLY A 480 19.80 -24.89 -13.65
N HIS A 481 18.68 -24.61 -13.01
CA HIS A 481 18.58 -24.44 -11.55
C HIS A 481 19.58 -23.41 -10.96
N ASP A 482 19.97 -22.42 -11.75
CA ASP A 482 20.94 -21.38 -11.37
C ASP A 482 20.30 -20.32 -10.47
N ILE A 483 20.00 -20.74 -9.24
CA ILE A 483 19.31 -19.94 -8.24
C ILE A 483 19.86 -20.24 -6.84
N ALA A 484 20.13 -19.18 -6.09
CA ALA A 484 20.55 -19.27 -4.71
C ALA A 484 19.84 -18.21 -3.86
N LEU A 485 19.55 -18.58 -2.61
CA LEU A 485 19.07 -17.67 -1.58
C LEU A 485 20.19 -17.38 -0.59
N ILE A 486 20.33 -16.12 -0.22
CA ILE A 486 21.20 -15.69 0.85
C ILE A 486 20.32 -15.26 2.02
N LYS A 487 20.56 -15.87 3.18
CA LYS A 487 19.97 -15.43 4.45
C LYS A 487 20.94 -14.48 5.14
N LEU A 488 20.47 -13.29 5.47
CA LEU A 488 21.28 -12.27 6.15
C LEU A 488 21.39 -12.55 7.65
N GLN A 489 22.55 -12.24 8.24
CA GLN A 489 22.78 -12.37 9.69
C GLN A 489 21.87 -11.45 10.51
N ALA A 490 21.61 -10.24 10.01
CA ALA A 490 20.69 -9.27 10.58
C ALA A 490 19.66 -8.82 9.52
N PRO A 491 18.42 -8.48 9.90
CA PRO A 491 17.43 -7.92 8.99
C PRO A 491 17.85 -6.55 8.45
N LEU A 492 17.50 -6.29 7.20
CA LEU A 492 17.62 -5.00 6.54
C LEU A 492 16.55 -4.06 7.05
N ASN A 493 16.94 -2.85 7.44
CA ASN A 493 16.01 -1.75 7.65
C ASN A 493 15.59 -1.19 6.29
N TYR A 494 14.30 -1.19 5.99
CA TYR A 494 13.83 -0.65 4.72
C TYR A 494 13.89 0.87 4.67
N THR A 495 14.31 1.37 3.51
CA THR A 495 14.40 2.80 3.19
C THR A 495 14.01 3.00 1.72
N GLU A 496 13.88 4.24 1.26
CA GLU A 496 13.67 4.53 -0.16
C GLU A 496 14.78 4.00 -1.08
N PHE A 497 15.96 3.73 -0.53
CA PHE A 497 17.12 3.22 -1.27
C PHE A 497 17.34 1.71 -1.09
N GLN A 498 16.61 1.08 -0.17
CA GLN A 498 16.80 -0.32 0.23
C GLN A 498 15.45 -0.94 0.57
N LYS A 499 14.81 -1.62 -0.39
CA LYS A 499 13.49 -2.24 -0.19
C LYS A 499 13.27 -3.41 -1.17
N PRO A 500 12.38 -4.37 -0.87
CA PRO A 500 12.30 -5.62 -1.62
C PRO A 500 11.60 -5.47 -2.98
N VAL A 501 11.95 -6.34 -3.93
CA VAL A 501 11.23 -6.55 -5.20
C VAL A 501 10.26 -7.72 -5.10
N CYS A 502 9.20 -7.69 -5.91
CA CYS A 502 8.17 -8.73 -5.90
C CYS A 502 8.65 -9.96 -6.65
N LEU A 503 8.33 -11.15 -6.12
CA LEU A 503 8.44 -12.39 -6.90
C LEU A 503 7.21 -12.55 -7.82
N PRO A 504 7.39 -13.03 -9.05
CA PRO A 504 6.27 -13.32 -9.95
C PRO A 504 5.38 -14.42 -9.36
N SER A 505 4.06 -14.31 -9.56
CA SER A 505 3.17 -15.38 -9.11
C SER A 505 3.29 -16.60 -10.02
N LYS A 506 3.14 -17.79 -9.44
CA LYS A 506 2.91 -19.04 -10.20
C LYS A 506 1.74 -18.97 -11.20
N ASN A 507 0.79 -18.05 -11.02
CA ASN A 507 -0.41 -17.89 -11.85
C ASN A 507 -0.21 -16.83 -12.96
N ASP A 508 0.91 -16.09 -12.94
CA ASP A 508 1.28 -15.12 -13.96
C ASP A 508 2.13 -15.76 -15.08
N ALA A 509 2.18 -17.10 -15.14
CA ALA A 509 3.02 -17.84 -16.09
C ALA A 509 2.70 -17.53 -17.56
N ASN A 510 1.49 -17.02 -17.85
CA ASN A 510 1.05 -16.62 -19.19
C ASN A 510 0.98 -15.09 -19.37
N THR A 511 1.43 -14.29 -18.39
CA THR A 511 1.40 -12.83 -18.48
C THR A 511 2.50 -12.34 -19.44
N ILE A 512 2.13 -11.52 -20.41
CA ILE A 512 3.08 -10.90 -21.33
C ILE A 512 3.65 -9.64 -20.66
N TYR A 513 4.91 -9.70 -20.21
CA TYR A 513 5.62 -8.53 -19.71
C TYR A 513 6.24 -7.74 -20.87
N THR A 514 5.74 -6.53 -21.13
CA THR A 514 6.19 -5.68 -22.23
C THR A 514 7.22 -4.62 -21.83
N ASN A 515 7.45 -4.42 -20.52
CA ASN A 515 8.34 -3.39 -19.99
C ASN A 515 9.32 -3.97 -18.97
N CYS A 516 10.36 -4.66 -19.45
CA CYS A 516 11.37 -5.31 -18.60
C CYS A 516 12.67 -4.51 -18.56
N TRP A 517 13.36 -4.55 -17.42
CA TRP A 517 14.59 -3.80 -17.19
C TRP A 517 15.65 -4.70 -16.58
N VAL A 518 16.90 -4.52 -17.01
CA VAL A 518 18.07 -5.12 -16.39
C VAL A 518 18.90 -4.03 -15.74
N THR A 519 19.45 -4.34 -14.56
CA THR A 519 20.31 -3.42 -13.82
C THR A 519 21.55 -4.13 -13.30
N GLY A 520 22.67 -3.42 -13.23
CA GLY A 520 23.93 -3.99 -12.70
C GLY A 520 25.16 -3.12 -12.92
N TRP A 521 26.28 -3.54 -12.32
CA TRP A 521 27.61 -2.95 -12.50
C TRP A 521 28.51 -3.79 -13.43
N GLY A 522 27.89 -4.64 -14.26
CA GLY A 522 28.57 -5.49 -15.23
C GLY A 522 29.35 -4.70 -16.29
N PHE A 523 30.04 -5.42 -17.18
CA PHE A 523 30.76 -4.77 -18.28
C PHE A 523 29.81 -4.02 -19.23
N ASP A 524 30.25 -2.89 -19.75
CA ASP A 524 29.52 -2.13 -20.76
C ASP A 524 29.66 -2.72 -22.18
N LYS A 525 30.60 -3.66 -22.35
CA LYS A 525 30.93 -4.38 -23.59
C LYS A 525 31.44 -5.78 -23.25
N GLU A 526 31.42 -6.73 -24.20
CA GLU A 526 31.88 -8.12 -23.98
C GLU A 526 33.33 -8.25 -23.46
N LYS A 527 34.17 -7.22 -23.68
CA LYS A 527 35.53 -7.08 -23.12
C LYS A 527 35.71 -5.75 -22.35
N GLY A 528 34.65 -5.31 -21.67
CA GLY A 528 34.60 -4.04 -20.94
C GLY A 528 35.18 -4.10 -19.52
N LYS A 529 35.05 -2.99 -18.79
CA LYS A 529 35.41 -2.90 -17.36
C LYS A 529 34.13 -2.81 -16.51
N ILE A 530 34.23 -3.22 -15.25
CA ILE A 530 33.17 -3.02 -14.26
C ILE A 530 32.81 -1.53 -14.25
N GLN A 531 31.51 -1.24 -14.35
CA GLN A 531 31.04 0.14 -14.33
C GLN A 531 31.01 0.65 -12.89
N ASN A 532 31.46 1.89 -12.68
CA ASN A 532 31.40 2.48 -11.36
C ASN A 532 29.96 2.82 -10.95
N ILE A 533 29.16 3.35 -11.88
CA ILE A 533 27.76 3.74 -11.68
C ILE A 533 26.85 2.57 -12.10
N LEU A 534 25.81 2.30 -11.32
CA LEU A 534 24.79 1.29 -11.62
C LEU A 534 24.14 1.58 -12.97
N GLN A 535 24.21 0.65 -13.91
CA GLN A 535 23.59 0.78 -15.23
C GLN A 535 22.17 0.23 -15.20
N LYS A 536 21.31 0.80 -16.06
CA LYS A 536 19.98 0.27 -16.36
C LYS A 536 19.77 0.17 -17.87
N ALA A 537 19.10 -0.89 -18.33
CA ALA A 537 18.72 -1.05 -19.73
C ALA A 537 17.32 -1.66 -19.83
N ASN A 538 16.47 -1.05 -20.67
CA ASN A 538 15.19 -1.64 -21.06
C ASN A 538 15.44 -2.69 -22.15
N ILE A 539 14.90 -3.90 -21.95
CA ILE A 539 15.13 -5.04 -22.84
C ILE A 539 13.80 -5.81 -23.01
N PRO A 540 13.38 -6.14 -24.24
CA PRO A 540 12.16 -6.90 -24.49
C PRO A 540 12.38 -8.39 -24.20
N LEU A 541 11.35 -9.07 -23.71
CA LEU A 541 11.35 -10.52 -23.60
C LEU A 541 11.30 -11.18 -24.98
N VAL A 542 11.98 -12.32 -25.10
CA VAL A 542 12.02 -13.16 -26.29
C VAL A 542 11.45 -14.52 -25.93
N THR A 543 10.58 -15.07 -26.78
CA THR A 543 9.98 -16.39 -26.53
C THR A 543 11.05 -17.48 -26.49
N ASN A 544 10.83 -18.52 -25.67
CA ASN A 544 11.81 -19.61 -25.54
C ASN A 544 12.04 -20.32 -26.89
N GLU A 545 11.04 -20.39 -27.76
CA GLU A 545 11.18 -20.93 -29.11
C GLU A 545 12.15 -20.11 -29.97
N GLU A 546 12.04 -18.79 -29.94
CA GLU A 546 12.96 -17.91 -30.68
C GLU A 546 14.36 -17.92 -30.05
N CYS A 547 14.44 -18.01 -28.73
CA CYS A 547 15.70 -18.16 -28.02
C CYS A 547 16.42 -19.47 -28.37
N GLN A 548 15.67 -20.58 -28.43
CA GLN A 548 16.21 -21.90 -28.77
C GLN A 548 16.78 -21.95 -30.19
N LYS A 549 16.20 -21.21 -31.15
CA LYS A 549 16.73 -21.12 -32.52
C LYS A 549 18.13 -20.48 -32.56
N ARG A 550 18.42 -19.58 -31.63
CA ARG A 550 19.71 -18.87 -31.52
C ARG A 550 20.75 -19.68 -30.74
N TYR A 551 20.34 -20.36 -29.69
CA TYR A 551 21.23 -21.17 -28.85
C TYR A 551 21.09 -22.67 -29.18
N ARG A 552 21.64 -23.09 -30.33
CA ARG A 552 21.50 -24.48 -30.82
C ARG A 552 22.22 -25.52 -29.97
N ASP A 553 23.30 -25.12 -29.31
CA ASP A 553 24.15 -26.02 -28.52
C ASP A 553 23.65 -26.23 -27.08
N TYR A 554 22.56 -25.56 -26.70
CA TYR A 554 22.00 -25.59 -25.34
C TYR A 554 20.50 -25.85 -25.38
N VAL A 555 19.99 -26.56 -24.36
CA VAL A 555 18.55 -26.79 -24.20
C VAL A 555 17.94 -25.68 -23.35
N ILE A 556 17.11 -24.84 -23.95
CA ILE A 556 16.35 -23.78 -23.25
C ILE A 556 15.11 -24.41 -22.62
N THR A 557 15.11 -24.53 -21.29
CA THR A 557 14.00 -25.15 -20.56
C THR A 557 12.88 -24.17 -20.23
N LYS A 558 11.72 -24.67 -19.78
CA LYS A 558 10.60 -23.85 -19.27
C LYS A 558 10.93 -23.08 -17.98
N GLN A 559 12.06 -23.39 -17.34
CA GLN A 559 12.53 -22.69 -16.14
C GLN A 559 13.46 -21.51 -16.48
N MET A 560 13.66 -21.25 -17.78
CA MET A 560 14.49 -20.18 -18.32
C MET A 560 13.62 -19.16 -19.05
N VAL A 561 14.04 -17.91 -19.04
CA VAL A 561 13.46 -16.82 -19.81
C VAL A 561 14.57 -16.09 -20.57
N CYS A 562 14.30 -15.66 -21.79
CA CYS A 562 15.25 -14.92 -22.62
C CYS A 562 14.75 -13.50 -22.87
N ALA A 563 15.68 -12.57 -23.05
CA ALA A 563 15.38 -11.19 -23.40
C ALA A 563 16.52 -10.62 -24.25
N GLY A 564 16.21 -9.72 -25.17
CA GLY A 564 17.19 -9.12 -26.06
C GLY A 564 16.56 -8.55 -27.31
N TYR A 565 17.23 -7.58 -27.92
CA TYR A 565 16.85 -7.04 -29.23
C TYR A 565 17.35 -7.94 -30.35
N LYS A 566 16.59 -8.05 -31.44
CA LYS A 566 16.96 -8.86 -32.62
C LYS A 566 18.25 -8.34 -33.26
N GLU A 567 18.45 -7.03 -33.23
CA GLU A 567 19.59 -6.30 -33.77
C GLU A 567 20.82 -6.35 -32.84
N GLY A 568 20.67 -6.84 -31.61
CA GLY A 568 21.72 -6.84 -30.59
C GLY A 568 21.96 -5.46 -29.95
N GLY A 569 23.11 -5.29 -29.28
CA GLY A 569 23.58 -3.99 -28.77
C GLY A 569 23.14 -3.60 -27.36
N LYS A 570 22.11 -4.25 -26.77
CA LYS A 570 21.73 -4.08 -25.36
C LYS A 570 21.51 -5.46 -24.72
N ASP A 571 22.38 -5.80 -23.78
CA ASP A 571 22.34 -7.08 -23.06
C ASP A 571 22.95 -6.93 -21.66
N ALA A 572 22.67 -7.91 -20.81
CA ALA A 572 23.29 -8.06 -19.51
C ALA A 572 24.69 -8.69 -19.68
N CYS A 573 25.74 -7.90 -19.43
CA CYS A 573 27.11 -8.33 -19.63
C CYS A 573 27.80 -8.79 -18.32
N LYS A 574 28.75 -9.72 -18.47
CA LYS A 574 29.44 -10.43 -17.38
C LYS A 574 30.22 -9.50 -16.43
N VAL A 575 30.46 -10.03 -15.23
CA VAL A 575 31.58 -9.71 -14.34
C VAL A 575 32.47 -10.95 -14.25
N LEU A 576 33.79 -10.79 -14.07
CA LEU A 576 34.79 -11.86 -14.21
C LEU A 576 34.44 -13.14 -13.44
N HIS A 577 34.17 -14.24 -14.17
CA HIS A 577 34.28 -15.62 -13.68
C HIS A 577 35.11 -16.45 -14.65
N TRP A 578 35.98 -17.28 -14.07
CA TRP A 578 36.78 -18.29 -14.77
C TRP A 578 35.86 -19.42 -15.25
N GLY A 579 35.44 -19.36 -16.52
CA GLY A 579 34.78 -20.46 -17.23
C GLY A 579 33.36 -20.15 -17.74
N GLY A 580 33.12 -20.46 -19.02
CA GLY A 580 31.79 -20.77 -19.59
C GLY A 580 30.81 -19.62 -19.85
N LYS A 581 30.29 -19.50 -21.07
CA LYS A 581 29.27 -18.53 -21.51
C LYS A 581 27.87 -18.94 -21.02
N ILE A 582 27.24 -18.17 -20.13
CA ILE A 582 25.77 -18.22 -19.89
C ILE A 582 25.29 -16.77 -19.62
N PRO A 583 24.26 -16.27 -20.32
CA PRO A 583 23.74 -14.92 -20.12
C PRO A 583 22.91 -14.80 -18.83
N VAL A 584 22.94 -13.60 -18.26
CA VAL A 584 22.24 -13.20 -17.04
C VAL A 584 20.73 -13.15 -17.30
N TYR A 585 19.95 -13.82 -16.45
CA TYR A 585 18.49 -13.81 -16.52
C TYR A 585 17.91 -12.44 -16.19
N VAL A 586 17.06 -11.95 -17.08
CA VAL A 586 16.14 -10.84 -16.83
C VAL A 586 15.14 -11.26 -15.77
N ARG A 587 15.00 -10.45 -14.72
CA ARG A 587 14.00 -10.62 -13.66
C ARG A 587 12.79 -9.73 -13.89
#